data_AF-A0A8H3ZLI9-F1
#
_entry.id   AF-A0A8H3ZLI9-F1
#
_cell.length_a   1.000
_cell.length_b   1.000
_cell.length_c   1.000
_cell.angle_alpha   90.00
_cell.angle_beta   90.00
_cell.angle_gamma   90.00
#
_symmetry.space_group_name_H-M   'P 1'
#
loop_
_entity.id
_entity.type
_entity.pdbx_description
1 polymer ?
#
loop_
_entity_poly.entity_id
_entity_poly.type
_entity_poly.pdbx_seq_one_letter_code
_entity_poly.pdbx_strand_id
1 'polypeptide(L)'
;MAVNLFLQKIRSSFPFVFLTLFDGEGVTTKEEGEWGNNLQNYEPQRAVWLALHSHIIDNMLFARQQSKELAGHSYALFKFQMVITVAHEICHMLTNFLTGADRPHTPPGLKVAGYGNRMTGESGRWWEVQMFGGLVEFYENQRDPLGARQAGVPYLMTNDNPKSPARQLSINYVLDFVDGSTLFIPSSGILKRALDDETGSSWFKQRNFRTTPEGHLQSSSYIISPAG
;
A
#
# COMPACT_ATOMS: atom_id res chain seq x y z
N MET A 1 6.13 -0.14 -25.21
CA MET A 1 7.46 0.52 -25.28
C MET A 1 7.72 1.40 -24.06
N ALA A 2 6.86 2.37 -23.74
CA ALA A 2 7.05 3.29 -22.60
C ALA A 2 7.12 2.60 -21.22
N VAL A 3 6.24 1.64 -20.92
CA VAL A 3 6.25 0.90 -19.64
C VAL A 3 7.55 0.11 -19.45
N ASN A 4 8.05 -0.55 -20.49
CA ASN A 4 9.33 -1.28 -20.41
C ASN A 4 10.50 -0.34 -20.13
N LEU A 5 10.52 0.84 -20.77
CA LEU A 5 11.52 1.87 -20.51
C LEU A 5 11.45 2.39 -19.07
N PHE A 6 10.25 2.66 -18.56
CA PHE A 6 10.05 3.05 -17.17
C PHE A 6 10.56 1.98 -16.20
N LEU A 7 10.15 0.73 -16.38
CA LEU A 7 10.57 -0.39 -15.53
C LEU A 7 12.08 -0.61 -15.61
N GLN A 8 12.69 -0.47 -16.78
CA GLN A 8 14.13 -0.51 -16.94
C GLN A 8 14.81 0.57 -16.10
N LYS A 9 14.33 1.82 -16.20
CA LYS A 9 14.89 2.96 -15.46
C LYS A 9 14.76 2.79 -13.95
N ILE A 10 13.57 2.44 -13.45
CA ILE A 10 13.31 2.20 -12.02
C ILE A 10 14.20 1.07 -11.49
N ARG A 11 14.40 -0.02 -12.25
CA ARG A 11 15.28 -1.12 -11.84
C ARG A 11 16.77 -0.74 -11.85
N SER A 12 17.20 0.08 -12.82
CA SER A 12 18.60 0.50 -12.92
C SER A 12 18.99 1.58 -11.92
N SER A 13 18.05 2.43 -11.53
CA SER A 13 18.26 3.56 -10.64
C SER A 13 16.97 3.81 -9.88
N PHE A 14 16.78 3.08 -8.78
CA PHE A 14 15.60 3.25 -7.94
C PHE A 14 15.67 4.63 -7.25
N PRO A 15 14.52 5.33 -7.05
CA PRO A 15 14.48 6.58 -6.31
C PRO A 15 15.13 6.48 -4.93
N PHE A 16 15.58 7.63 -4.41
CA PHE A 16 15.97 7.70 -3.01
C PHE A 16 14.77 7.39 -2.11
N VAL A 17 15.02 6.54 -1.11
CA VAL A 17 14.02 6.14 -0.11
C VAL A 17 14.35 6.82 1.21
N PHE A 18 13.42 7.62 1.70
CA PHE A 18 13.53 8.33 2.98
C PHE A 18 12.62 7.68 4.01
N LEU A 19 13.12 7.52 5.23
CA LEU A 19 12.30 7.12 6.38
C LEU A 19 11.91 8.38 7.13
N THR A 20 10.63 8.71 7.15
CA THR A 20 10.13 9.95 7.77
C THR A 20 8.76 9.75 8.41
N LEU A 21 8.32 10.74 9.18
CA LEU A 21 7.02 10.77 9.84
C LEU A 21 6.07 11.64 9.02
N PHE A 22 4.96 11.05 8.59
CA PHE A 22 3.89 11.71 7.84
C PHE A 22 2.60 10.90 7.99
N ASP A 23 1.51 11.41 7.46
CA ASP A 23 0.24 10.69 7.47
C ASP A 23 0.19 9.66 6.33
N GLY A 24 0.02 8.37 6.67
CA GLY A 24 0.00 7.24 5.74
C GLY A 24 1.24 6.36 5.77
N GLU A 25 1.31 5.35 4.90
CA GLU A 25 2.38 4.36 4.86
C GLU A 25 3.55 4.75 3.96
N GLY A 26 3.24 5.41 2.85
CA GLY A 26 4.15 5.76 1.78
C GLY A 26 3.67 7.01 1.06
N VAL A 27 4.60 7.79 0.54
CA VAL A 27 4.29 8.92 -0.34
C VAL A 27 5.41 9.15 -1.32
N THR A 28 5.05 9.38 -2.58
CA THR A 28 5.97 9.85 -3.61
C THR A 28 5.82 11.35 -3.79
N THR A 29 6.88 12.09 -3.49
CA THR A 29 6.96 13.50 -3.85
C THR A 29 7.63 13.62 -5.20
N LYS A 30 7.03 14.41 -6.08
CA LYS A 30 7.59 14.74 -7.39
C LYS A 30 8.54 15.90 -7.24
N GLU A 31 9.71 15.77 -7.84
CA GLU A 31 10.65 16.88 -8.00
C GLU A 31 10.49 17.46 -9.40
N GLU A 32 10.72 18.76 -9.52
CA GLU A 32 10.84 19.37 -10.83
C GLU A 32 12.02 18.73 -11.56
N GLY A 33 11.76 18.16 -12.74
CA GLY A 33 12.80 17.51 -13.51
C GLY A 33 12.71 17.82 -14.99
N GLU A 34 13.87 18.00 -15.59
CA GLU A 34 14.05 18.40 -16.98
C GLU A 34 14.03 17.19 -17.94
N TRP A 35 13.16 16.20 -17.72
CA TRP A 35 13.02 15.12 -18.73
C TRP A 35 12.10 15.54 -19.89
N GLY A 36 11.30 16.60 -19.70
CA GLY A 36 10.52 17.25 -20.73
C GLY A 36 9.70 16.27 -21.59
N ASN A 37 9.74 16.45 -22.91
CA ASN A 37 9.06 15.57 -23.87
C ASN A 37 9.87 14.30 -24.22
N ASN A 38 11.06 14.09 -23.64
CA ASN A 38 11.90 12.93 -23.92
C ASN A 38 12.01 12.01 -22.70
N LEU A 39 11.19 10.97 -22.71
CA LEU A 39 11.17 9.93 -21.67
C LEU A 39 12.54 9.27 -21.40
N GLN A 40 13.48 9.32 -22.36
CA GLN A 40 14.83 8.80 -22.16
C GLN A 40 15.63 9.61 -21.12
N ASN A 41 15.28 10.87 -20.90
CA ASN A 41 15.95 11.75 -19.93
C ASN A 41 15.41 11.57 -18.51
N TYR A 42 14.41 10.71 -18.30
CA TYR A 42 13.87 10.46 -16.97
C TYR A 42 14.92 9.78 -16.08
N GLU A 43 15.25 10.41 -14.97
CA GLU A 43 16.17 9.91 -13.95
C GLU A 43 15.39 9.76 -12.64
N PRO A 44 15.03 8.53 -12.21
CA PRO A 44 14.12 8.36 -11.08
C PRO A 44 14.61 9.02 -9.78
N GLN A 45 15.93 9.00 -9.52
CA GLN A 45 16.54 9.64 -8.36
C GLN A 45 16.42 11.17 -8.32
N ARG A 46 16.20 11.81 -9.47
CA ARG A 46 15.98 13.25 -9.57
C ARG A 46 14.53 13.62 -9.79
N ALA A 47 13.73 12.70 -10.32
CA ALA A 47 12.34 12.96 -10.67
C ALA A 47 11.39 12.79 -9.48
N VAL A 48 11.74 11.93 -8.53
CA VAL A 48 10.89 11.59 -7.40
C VAL A 48 11.69 11.23 -6.16
N TRP A 49 11.12 11.52 -4.99
CA TRP A 49 11.54 10.98 -3.71
C TRP A 49 10.45 10.06 -3.16
N LEU A 50 10.83 8.86 -2.72
CA LEU A 50 9.93 7.95 -2.04
C LEU A 50 10.13 8.10 -0.54
N ALA A 51 9.12 8.52 0.19
CA ALA A 51 9.11 8.50 1.64
C ALA A 51 8.28 7.30 2.14
N LEU A 52 8.82 6.55 3.09
CA LEU A 52 8.14 5.49 3.82
C LEU A 52 8.03 5.86 5.29
N HIS A 53 6.92 5.49 5.91
CA HIS A 53 6.69 5.83 7.31
C HIS A 53 7.70 5.11 8.21
N SER A 54 8.55 5.86 8.93
CA SER A 54 9.66 5.31 9.72
C SER A 54 9.21 4.27 10.77
N HIS A 55 8.13 4.57 11.51
CA HIS A 55 7.59 3.62 12.51
C HIS A 55 7.16 2.27 11.92
N ILE A 56 6.73 2.20 10.65
CA ILE A 56 6.39 0.90 10.04
C ILE A 56 7.64 0.06 9.90
N ILE A 57 8.73 0.65 9.42
CA ILE A 57 10.02 -0.02 9.26
C ILE A 57 10.60 -0.40 10.63
N ASP A 58 10.56 0.49 11.62
CA ASP A 58 11.03 0.19 12.97
C ASP A 58 10.24 -0.96 13.62
N ASN A 59 8.91 -0.96 13.48
CA ASN A 59 8.06 -2.02 14.00
C ASN A 59 8.27 -3.35 13.25
N MET A 60 8.52 -3.29 11.94
CA MET A 60 8.90 -4.44 11.13
C MET A 60 10.21 -5.07 11.61
N LEU A 61 11.23 -4.25 11.86
CA LEU A 61 12.51 -4.72 12.41
C LEU A 61 12.36 -5.26 13.83
N PHE A 62 11.55 -4.59 14.67
CA PHE A 62 11.24 -5.06 16.01
C PHE A 62 10.58 -6.44 15.99
N ALA A 63 9.54 -6.63 15.15
CA ALA A 63 8.83 -7.90 15.01
C ALA A 63 9.76 -9.03 14.53
N ARG A 64 10.72 -8.73 13.66
CA ARG A 64 11.72 -9.71 13.19
C ARG A 64 12.63 -10.22 14.31
N GLN A 65 12.86 -9.40 15.33
CA GLN A 65 13.75 -9.72 16.46
C GLN A 65 13.03 -10.46 17.60
N GLN A 66 11.69 -10.52 17.57
CA GLN A 66 10.91 -11.22 18.60
C GLN A 66 10.82 -12.72 18.33
N SER A 67 10.42 -13.48 19.35
CA SER A 67 10.13 -14.91 19.20
C SER A 67 8.88 -15.13 18.32
N LYS A 68 8.78 -16.33 17.73
CA LYS A 68 7.64 -16.70 16.88
C LYS A 68 6.32 -16.69 17.67
N GLU A 69 6.37 -17.02 18.95
CA GLU A 69 5.22 -17.02 19.86
C GLU A 69 4.70 -15.60 20.10
N LEU A 70 5.61 -14.61 20.19
CA LEU A 70 5.25 -13.22 20.44
C LEU A 70 4.84 -12.49 19.16
N ALA A 71 5.65 -12.56 18.09
CA ALA A 71 5.40 -11.79 16.87
C ALA A 71 4.53 -12.54 15.84
N GLY A 72 4.35 -13.85 15.97
CA GLY A 72 3.62 -14.66 15.01
C GLY A 72 4.13 -14.43 13.58
N HIS A 73 3.24 -13.94 12.72
CA HIS A 73 3.53 -13.60 11.33
C HIS A 73 3.69 -12.08 11.07
N SER A 74 3.88 -11.27 12.11
CA SER A 74 3.94 -9.80 11.99
C SER A 74 5.01 -9.32 11.03
N TYR A 75 6.18 -9.95 10.99
CA TYR A 75 7.22 -9.58 10.01
C TYR A 75 6.75 -9.81 8.55
N ALA A 76 6.00 -10.89 8.28
CA ALA A 76 5.43 -11.14 6.97
C ALA A 76 4.31 -10.15 6.63
N LEU A 77 3.47 -9.80 7.60
CA LEU A 77 2.43 -8.80 7.43
C LEU A 77 2.99 -7.40 7.13
N PHE A 78 4.05 -6.98 7.83
CA PHE A 78 4.75 -5.73 7.50
C PHE A 78 5.39 -5.76 6.11
N LYS A 79 6.04 -6.88 5.72
CA LYS A 79 6.55 -7.06 4.35
C LYS A 79 5.42 -6.91 3.33
N PHE A 80 4.29 -7.56 3.56
CA PHE A 80 3.13 -7.51 2.67
C PHE A 80 2.60 -6.08 2.53
N GLN A 81 2.41 -5.37 3.64
CA GLN A 81 2.03 -3.95 3.65
C GLN A 81 3.01 -3.11 2.83
N MET A 82 4.32 -3.25 3.07
CA MET A 82 5.34 -2.45 2.38
C MET A 82 5.46 -2.77 0.89
N VAL A 83 5.27 -4.01 0.47
CA VAL A 83 5.24 -4.34 -0.96
C VAL A 83 4.05 -3.66 -1.64
N ILE A 84 2.87 -3.68 -1.02
CA ILE A 84 1.68 -2.97 -1.54
C ILE A 84 1.95 -1.47 -1.61
N THR A 85 2.42 -0.85 -0.53
CA THR A 85 2.73 0.57 -0.47
C THR A 85 3.76 0.98 -1.53
N VAL A 86 4.87 0.26 -1.68
CA VAL A 86 5.88 0.60 -2.67
C VAL A 86 5.34 0.42 -4.10
N ALA A 87 4.55 -0.62 -4.37
CA ALA A 87 3.93 -0.82 -5.67
C ALA A 87 2.88 0.26 -6.00
N HIS A 88 2.10 0.69 -5.01
CA HIS A 88 1.18 1.83 -5.08
C HIS A 88 1.94 3.09 -5.51
N GLU A 89 3.04 3.39 -4.84
CA GLU A 89 3.88 4.55 -5.13
C GLU A 89 4.56 4.47 -6.49
N ILE A 90 5.01 3.29 -6.93
CA ILE A 90 5.54 3.08 -8.28
C ILE A 90 4.49 3.41 -9.35
N CYS A 91 3.20 3.22 -9.08
CA CYS A 91 2.15 3.64 -10.01
C CYS A 91 2.10 5.17 -10.15
N HIS A 92 2.24 5.92 -9.05
CA HIS A 92 2.38 7.38 -9.10
C HIS A 92 3.64 7.81 -9.86
N MET A 93 4.77 7.11 -9.66
CA MET A 93 5.99 7.35 -10.44
C MET A 93 5.79 7.09 -11.94
N LEU A 94 5.03 6.05 -12.32
CA LEU A 94 4.71 5.78 -13.72
C LEU A 94 3.85 6.89 -14.32
N THR A 95 2.86 7.40 -13.58
CA THR A 95 2.09 8.55 -14.06
C THR A 95 3.01 9.76 -14.26
N ASN A 96 3.91 10.04 -13.31
CA ASN A 96 4.89 11.12 -13.43
C ASN A 96 5.77 10.99 -14.67
N PHE A 97 6.29 9.79 -14.91
CA PHE A 97 7.09 9.48 -16.09
C PHE A 97 6.34 9.80 -17.38
N LEU A 98 5.06 9.44 -17.47
CA LEU A 98 4.26 9.62 -18.68
C LEU A 98 3.73 11.05 -18.88
N THR A 99 3.47 11.78 -17.79
CA THR A 99 2.82 13.09 -17.87
C THR A 99 3.79 14.27 -17.79
N GLY A 100 5.04 14.02 -17.38
CA GLY A 100 6.05 15.06 -17.19
C GLY A 100 5.83 15.88 -15.91
N ALA A 101 6.79 16.76 -15.62
CA ALA A 101 6.80 17.59 -14.41
C ALA A 101 5.62 18.59 -14.36
N ASP A 102 5.18 19.11 -15.51
CA ASP A 102 4.11 20.11 -15.61
C ASP A 102 2.70 19.60 -15.25
N ARG A 103 2.53 18.28 -15.16
CA ARG A 103 1.26 17.62 -14.82
C ARG A 103 1.48 16.65 -13.68
N PRO A 104 1.61 17.16 -12.43
CA PRO A 104 2.04 16.38 -11.30
C PRO A 104 0.97 15.43 -10.75
N HIS A 105 -0.26 15.45 -11.26
CA HIS A 105 -1.33 14.63 -10.71
C HIS A 105 -1.70 13.46 -11.61
N THR A 106 -2.06 12.34 -10.97
CA THR A 106 -2.74 11.24 -11.64
C THR A 106 -3.93 11.80 -12.44
N PRO A 107 -4.11 11.44 -13.72
CA PRO A 107 -5.28 11.86 -14.48
C PRO A 107 -6.60 11.49 -13.77
N PRO A 108 -7.63 12.34 -13.75
CA PRO A 108 -8.88 12.11 -13.00
C PRO A 108 -9.69 10.91 -13.49
N GLY A 109 -9.39 10.37 -14.68
CA GLY A 109 -9.97 9.12 -15.18
C GLY A 109 -9.44 7.87 -14.47
N LEU A 110 -8.27 7.94 -13.81
CA LEU A 110 -7.69 6.86 -13.02
C LEU A 110 -8.01 7.08 -11.55
N LYS A 111 -9.27 6.85 -11.17
CA LYS A 111 -9.74 7.01 -9.79
C LYS A 111 -10.55 5.80 -9.32
N VAL A 112 -10.67 5.72 -8.01
CA VAL A 112 -11.42 4.72 -7.24
C VAL A 112 -12.47 5.48 -6.44
N ALA A 113 -13.68 4.96 -6.26
CA ALA A 113 -14.73 5.71 -5.57
C ALA A 113 -14.30 6.17 -4.17
N GLY A 114 -14.45 7.48 -3.88
CA GLY A 114 -14.00 8.05 -2.59
C GLY A 114 -12.50 8.40 -2.53
N TYR A 115 -11.73 8.13 -3.59
CA TYR A 115 -10.32 8.50 -3.71
C TYR A 115 -10.10 9.41 -4.93
N GLY A 116 -9.33 10.48 -4.76
CA GLY A 116 -9.15 11.53 -5.78
C GLY A 116 -10.31 12.54 -5.85
N ASN A 117 -10.30 13.40 -6.85
CA ASN A 117 -11.32 14.44 -7.08
C ASN A 117 -11.55 14.69 -8.58
N ARG A 118 -12.24 15.78 -8.95
CA ARG A 118 -12.51 16.12 -10.35
C ARG A 118 -11.26 16.44 -11.17
N MET A 119 -10.19 16.85 -10.49
CA MET A 119 -8.93 17.29 -11.07
C MET A 119 -7.82 16.25 -10.96
N THR A 120 -7.88 15.34 -9.97
CA THR A 120 -6.82 14.38 -9.67
C THR A 120 -7.38 12.97 -9.45
N GLY A 121 -6.73 11.96 -10.02
CA GLY A 121 -7.00 10.54 -9.73
C GLY A 121 -6.09 9.98 -8.64
N GLU A 122 -6.15 8.66 -8.41
CA GLU A 122 -5.29 7.91 -7.49
C GLU A 122 -4.83 6.60 -8.14
N SER A 123 -3.69 6.66 -8.86
CA SER A 123 -3.22 5.54 -9.68
C SER A 123 -2.82 4.32 -8.86
N GLY A 124 -2.29 4.53 -7.65
CA GLY A 124 -1.96 3.43 -6.76
C GLY A 124 -3.20 2.69 -6.28
N ARG A 125 -4.26 3.40 -5.87
CA ARG A 125 -5.55 2.78 -5.52
C ARG A 125 -6.20 2.08 -6.71
N TRP A 126 -6.12 2.67 -7.91
CA TRP A 126 -6.61 2.01 -9.12
C TRP A 126 -5.87 0.69 -9.36
N TRP A 127 -4.55 0.68 -9.21
CA TRP A 127 -3.74 -0.54 -9.33
C TRP A 127 -4.12 -1.59 -8.28
N GLU A 128 -4.32 -1.20 -7.01
CA GLU A 128 -4.78 -2.12 -5.96
C GLU A 128 -6.08 -2.82 -6.36
N VAL A 129 -7.07 -2.06 -6.88
CA VAL A 129 -8.34 -2.65 -7.35
C VAL A 129 -8.11 -3.64 -8.49
N GLN A 130 -7.23 -3.33 -9.45
CA GLN A 130 -6.92 -4.26 -10.54
C GLN A 130 -6.17 -5.51 -10.06
N MET A 131 -5.29 -5.35 -9.07
CA MET A 131 -4.43 -6.40 -8.53
C MET A 131 -5.18 -7.35 -7.60
N PHE A 132 -5.97 -6.80 -6.67
CA PHE A 132 -6.60 -7.52 -5.57
C PHE A 132 -8.11 -7.68 -5.73
N GLY A 133 -8.73 -6.99 -6.69
CA GLY A 133 -10.19 -6.93 -6.82
C GLY A 133 -10.87 -6.01 -5.79
N GLY A 134 -10.09 -5.17 -5.10
CA GLY A 134 -10.54 -4.29 -4.04
C GLY A 134 -9.39 -3.52 -3.41
N LEU A 135 -9.64 -2.88 -2.27
CA LEU A 135 -8.62 -2.14 -1.52
C LEU A 135 -8.14 -2.98 -0.34
N VAL A 136 -6.82 -3.04 -0.13
CA VAL A 136 -6.24 -3.73 1.02
C VAL A 136 -5.96 -2.71 2.11
N GLU A 137 -6.56 -2.89 3.27
CA GLU A 137 -6.45 -2.00 4.42
C GLU A 137 -6.06 -2.79 5.67
N PHE A 138 -5.23 -2.21 6.54
CA PHE A 138 -4.78 -2.88 7.76
C PHE A 138 -5.51 -2.30 8.97
N TYR A 139 -6.05 -3.18 9.80
CA TYR A 139 -6.83 -2.81 10.97
C TYR A 139 -6.15 -3.25 12.26
N GLU A 140 -6.26 -2.44 13.31
CA GLU A 140 -5.71 -2.75 14.61
C GLU A 140 -6.45 -3.95 15.24
N ASN A 141 -5.70 -4.96 15.68
CA ASN A 141 -6.16 -6.00 16.58
C ASN A 141 -5.80 -5.61 18.02
N GLN A 142 -6.81 -5.26 18.82
CA GLN A 142 -6.63 -4.83 20.21
C GLN A 142 -6.05 -5.92 21.12
N ARG A 143 -6.05 -7.18 20.68
CA ARG A 143 -5.52 -8.32 21.42
C ARG A 143 -4.14 -8.76 20.94
N ASP A 144 -3.56 -8.03 19.97
CA ASP A 144 -2.23 -8.33 19.47
C ASP A 144 -1.19 -8.10 20.59
N PRO A 145 -0.34 -9.10 20.91
CA PRO A 145 0.63 -8.98 21.99
C PRO A 145 1.74 -7.96 21.72
N LEU A 146 1.93 -7.52 20.47
CA LEU A 146 2.83 -6.41 20.12
C LEU A 146 2.20 -5.03 20.38
N GLY A 147 0.91 -4.95 20.73
CA GLY A 147 0.20 -3.72 21.03
C GLY A 147 0.30 -2.70 19.88
N ALA A 148 0.77 -1.49 20.15
CA ALA A 148 0.93 -0.44 19.14
C ALA A 148 1.97 -0.77 18.04
N ARG A 149 2.83 -1.77 18.27
CA ARG A 149 3.88 -2.22 17.32
C ARG A 149 3.45 -3.36 16.41
N GLN A 150 2.19 -3.81 16.50
CA GLN A 150 1.64 -4.83 15.59
C GLN A 150 1.69 -4.40 14.13
N ALA A 151 1.53 -5.31 13.17
CA ALA A 151 1.29 -4.96 11.76
C ALA A 151 -0.18 -4.61 11.49
N GLY A 152 -1.09 -5.14 12.32
CA GLY A 152 -2.53 -5.12 12.07
C GLY A 152 -2.98 -6.33 11.25
N VAL A 153 -4.29 -6.44 11.09
CA VAL A 153 -4.94 -7.51 10.34
C VAL A 153 -5.34 -6.97 8.96
N PRO A 154 -4.93 -7.62 7.87
CA PRO A 154 -5.23 -7.15 6.53
C PRO A 154 -6.67 -7.53 6.11
N TYR A 155 -7.38 -6.56 5.57
CA TYR A 155 -8.74 -6.69 5.06
C TYR A 155 -8.82 -6.23 3.61
N LEU A 156 -9.57 -6.97 2.80
CA LEU A 156 -9.93 -6.60 1.44
C LEU A 156 -11.33 -6.01 1.41
N MET A 157 -11.44 -4.75 1.04
CA MET A 157 -12.70 -4.03 0.84
C MET A 157 -13.15 -4.18 -0.62
N THR A 158 -14.24 -4.91 -0.85
CA THR A 158 -14.75 -5.16 -2.21
C THR A 158 -15.53 -3.95 -2.72
N ASN A 159 -15.48 -3.64 -4.03
CA ASN A 159 -16.21 -2.52 -4.66
C ASN A 159 -15.71 -1.12 -4.33
N ASP A 160 -14.38 -0.94 -4.26
CA ASP A 160 -13.71 0.37 -4.39
C ASP A 160 -14.25 1.51 -3.49
N ASN A 161 -15.01 1.16 -2.45
CA ASN A 161 -15.72 2.04 -1.55
C ASN A 161 -15.31 1.69 -0.12
N PRO A 162 -14.76 2.63 0.65
CA PRO A 162 -14.31 2.40 2.01
C PRO A 162 -15.45 2.07 3.00
N LYS A 163 -16.71 2.06 2.55
CA LYS A 163 -17.87 1.62 3.34
C LYS A 163 -18.37 0.22 2.95
N SER A 164 -17.74 -0.42 1.97
CA SER A 164 -18.14 -1.76 1.55
C SER A 164 -17.77 -2.83 2.58
N PRO A 165 -18.42 -3.99 2.52
CA PRO A 165 -18.00 -5.15 3.28
C PRO A 165 -16.52 -5.45 3.06
N ALA A 166 -15.81 -5.64 4.18
CA ALA A 166 -14.42 -6.00 4.20
C ALA A 166 -14.28 -7.48 4.58
N ARG A 167 -13.33 -8.18 3.96
CA ARG A 167 -13.01 -9.58 4.28
C ARG A 167 -11.56 -9.69 4.71
N GLN A 168 -11.31 -10.39 5.82
CA GLN A 168 -9.95 -10.64 6.25
C GLN A 168 -9.21 -11.45 5.17
N LEU A 169 -7.97 -11.07 4.87
CA LEU A 169 -7.11 -11.88 4.02
C LEU A 169 -6.55 -13.05 4.84
N SER A 170 -6.59 -14.26 4.27
CA SER A 170 -5.97 -15.43 4.89
C SER A 170 -4.47 -15.19 5.09
N ILE A 171 -3.94 -15.60 6.25
CA ILE A 171 -2.50 -15.49 6.52
C ILE A 171 -1.68 -16.33 5.53
N ASN A 172 -2.23 -17.45 5.04
CA ASN A 172 -1.56 -18.27 4.04
C ASN A 172 -1.37 -17.51 2.73
N TYR A 173 -2.38 -16.73 2.31
CA TYR A 173 -2.26 -15.85 1.14
C TYR A 173 -1.15 -14.80 1.32
N VAL A 174 -1.07 -14.18 2.51
CA VAL A 174 0.00 -13.21 2.81
C VAL A 174 1.37 -13.86 2.72
N LEU A 175 1.55 -15.05 3.31
CA LEU A 175 2.81 -15.80 3.29
C LEU A 175 3.19 -16.17 1.85
N ASP A 176 2.25 -16.71 1.09
CA ASP A 176 2.46 -17.08 -0.31
C ASP A 176 2.81 -15.85 -1.18
N PHE A 177 2.23 -14.70 -0.88
CA PHE A 177 2.51 -13.46 -1.60
C PHE A 177 3.93 -12.99 -1.33
N VAL A 178 4.34 -12.93 -0.06
CA VAL A 178 5.67 -12.41 0.31
C VAL A 178 6.81 -13.36 -0.06
N ASP A 179 6.53 -14.66 -0.14
CA ASP A 179 7.52 -15.67 -0.54
C ASP A 179 7.57 -15.84 -2.07
N GLY A 180 6.69 -15.16 -2.81
CA GLY A 180 6.64 -15.19 -4.27
C GLY A 180 6.08 -16.49 -4.86
N SER A 181 5.42 -17.33 -4.05
CA SER A 181 4.75 -18.55 -4.48
C SER A 181 3.38 -18.29 -5.11
N THR A 182 2.84 -17.08 -4.95
CA THR A 182 1.57 -16.68 -5.56
C THR A 182 1.69 -16.57 -7.08
N LEU A 183 1.14 -17.54 -7.80
CA LEU A 183 0.93 -17.48 -9.25
C LEU A 183 -0.14 -16.43 -9.57
N PHE A 184 0.29 -15.32 -10.18
CA PHE A 184 -0.60 -14.26 -10.64
C PHE A 184 -1.43 -14.75 -11.83
N ILE A 185 -2.74 -14.91 -11.63
CA ILE A 185 -3.69 -15.14 -12.71
C ILE A 185 -4.57 -13.88 -12.79
N PRO A 186 -4.43 -13.06 -13.86
CA PRO A 186 -5.31 -11.92 -14.06
C PRO A 186 -6.76 -12.42 -14.18
N SER A 187 -7.67 -11.76 -13.46
CA SER A 187 -9.12 -11.99 -13.38
C SER A 187 -9.61 -13.23 -12.58
N SER A 188 -10.54 -12.97 -11.66
CA SER A 188 -11.37 -13.88 -10.84
C SER A 188 -10.69 -14.92 -9.92
N GLY A 189 -9.44 -15.31 -10.15
CA GLY A 189 -8.77 -16.37 -9.38
C GLY A 189 -8.17 -15.94 -8.03
N ILE A 190 -7.69 -14.70 -7.91
CA ILE A 190 -7.02 -14.17 -6.71
C ILE A 190 -7.98 -14.08 -5.52
N LEU A 191 -9.21 -13.59 -5.78
CA LEU A 191 -10.27 -13.45 -4.78
C LEU A 191 -10.64 -14.79 -4.12
N LYS A 192 -10.57 -15.91 -4.85
CA LYS A 192 -10.93 -17.21 -4.28
C LYS A 192 -9.89 -17.67 -3.24
N ARG A 193 -8.60 -17.70 -3.62
CA ARG A 193 -7.51 -18.10 -2.71
C ARG A 193 -7.30 -17.15 -1.53
N ALA A 194 -7.50 -15.86 -1.73
CA ALA A 194 -7.33 -14.84 -0.69
C ALA A 194 -8.33 -14.99 0.49
N LEU A 195 -9.46 -15.66 0.25
CA LEU A 195 -10.63 -15.67 1.12
C LEU A 195 -11.00 -17.06 1.65
N ASP A 196 -10.24 -18.11 1.31
CA ASP A 196 -10.64 -19.50 1.59
C ASP A 196 -10.42 -19.96 3.05
N ASP A 197 -9.95 -19.11 3.96
CA ASP A 197 -9.84 -19.44 5.39
C ASP A 197 -10.45 -18.33 6.29
N GLU A 198 -11.42 -18.75 7.12
CA GLU A 198 -12.03 -18.08 8.28
C GLU A 198 -13.34 -17.26 8.10
N THR A 199 -14.42 -17.91 8.55
CA THR A 199 -15.68 -17.32 9.01
C THR A 199 -15.49 -16.71 10.40
N GLY A 200 -15.28 -15.40 10.50
CA GLY A 200 -15.18 -14.72 11.78
C GLY A 200 -15.67 -13.27 11.71
N SER A 201 -16.80 -12.98 12.34
CA SER A 201 -17.30 -11.63 12.53
C SER A 201 -16.67 -10.98 13.77
N SER A 202 -15.95 -9.88 13.59
CA SER A 202 -15.35 -9.10 14.67
C SER A 202 -15.24 -7.62 14.31
N TRP A 203 -15.12 -6.78 15.35
CA TRP A 203 -15.12 -5.32 15.28
C TRP A 203 -13.70 -4.79 15.17
N PHE A 204 -13.43 -3.91 14.20
CA PHE A 204 -12.06 -3.44 13.90
C PHE A 204 -11.98 -1.91 13.84
N LYS A 205 -10.80 -1.37 14.17
CA LYS A 205 -10.45 0.05 13.96
C LYS A 205 -9.44 0.16 12.83
N GLN A 206 -9.71 1.04 11.86
CA GLN A 206 -8.77 1.27 10.76
C GLN A 206 -7.48 1.86 11.33
N ARG A 207 -6.36 1.27 10.94
CA ARG A 207 -5.06 1.76 11.38
C ARG A 207 -4.59 2.80 10.37
N ASN A 208 -4.84 4.07 10.67
CA ASN A 208 -4.18 5.17 9.97
C ASN A 208 -2.93 5.55 10.77
N PHE A 209 -1.77 5.59 10.12
CA PHE A 209 -0.59 6.25 10.68
C PHE A 209 -0.83 7.75 10.58
N ARG A 210 -1.42 8.36 11.61
CA ARG A 210 -1.51 9.82 11.73
C ARG A 210 -0.47 10.31 12.72
N THR A 211 0.28 11.31 12.32
CA THR A 211 1.23 12.01 13.19
C THR A 211 0.48 13.05 14.01
N THR A 212 0.51 12.90 15.34
CA THR A 212 0.12 14.00 16.24
C THR A 212 1.28 15.00 16.35
N PRO A 213 1.03 16.26 16.78
CA PRO A 213 2.09 17.23 17.06
C PRO A 213 3.17 16.72 18.04
N GLU A 214 2.86 15.67 18.81
CA GLU A 214 3.71 15.05 19.83
C GLU A 214 4.38 13.74 19.35
N GLY A 215 4.17 13.32 18.10
CA GLY A 215 4.78 12.11 17.53
C GLY A 215 4.11 10.78 17.92
N HIS A 216 2.96 10.82 18.58
CA HIS A 216 2.17 9.63 18.91
C HIS A 216 1.28 9.18 17.75
N LEU A 217 1.22 7.87 17.51
CA LEU A 217 0.32 7.21 16.55
C LEU A 217 -1.13 7.32 17.07
N GLN A 218 -2.01 7.98 16.32
CA GLN A 218 -3.46 7.97 16.59
C GLN A 218 -4.22 7.13 15.57
N SER A 219 -5.00 6.15 16.06
CA SER A 219 -5.95 5.39 15.24
C SER A 219 -7.27 6.14 15.08
N SER A 220 -7.78 6.21 13.85
CA SER A 220 -9.12 6.76 13.55
C SER A 220 -10.15 5.64 13.62
N SER A 221 -11.30 5.87 14.25
CA SER A 221 -12.34 4.83 14.38
C SER A 221 -13.41 4.98 13.30
N TYR A 222 -13.59 3.98 12.46
CA TYR A 222 -14.79 3.82 11.63
C TYR A 222 -15.39 2.44 11.89
N ILE A 223 -16.71 2.38 12.04
CA ILE A 223 -17.46 1.15 12.29
C ILE A 223 -17.78 0.53 10.93
N ILE A 224 -17.28 -0.68 10.69
CA ILE A 224 -17.67 -1.50 9.53
C ILE A 224 -18.62 -2.57 10.06
N SER A 225 -19.86 -2.60 9.54
CA SER A 225 -20.82 -3.67 9.86
C SER A 225 -20.51 -4.94 9.07
N PRO A 226 -20.79 -6.13 9.61
CA PRO A 226 -20.67 -7.38 8.86
C PRO A 226 -21.59 -7.38 7.64
N ALA A 227 -21.17 -8.08 6.58
CA ALA A 227 -22.09 -8.48 5.53
C ALA A 227 -23.15 -9.41 6.14
N GLY A 228 -24.43 -9.02 6.01
CA GLY A 228 -25.57 -9.91 6.24
C GLY A 228 -25.77 -10.90 5.10
#